data_AF-A0A842R8Z3-F1
#
_entry.id   AF-A0A842R8Z3-F1
#
_cell.length_a   1.000
_cell.length_b   1.000
_cell.length_c   1.000
_cell.angle_alpha   90.00
_cell.angle_beta   90.00
_cell.angle_gamma   90.00
#
_symmetry.space_group_name_H-M   'P 1'
#
loop_
_entity.id
_entity.type
_entity.pdbx_description
1 polymer ?
#
loop_
_entity_poly.entity_id
_entity_poly.type
_entity_poly.pdbx_seq_one_letter_code
_entity_poly.pdbx_strand_id
1 'polypeptide(L)'
;MTTEITETKYIDIKCKLCGTVIDFDISDETTYLSKTEHQNFFGTQLFTYRVQHTVGNEQHINAVLVDQKGHFRGYIDAYKEVAYSDEEKLDPKNLENFIHLGEEIETITNNTLLTNFFIINSVGWFLEIVKLPTINTNAVLERVYEKIAESKQIYKEIPQPLKIVVADLNFYVWIEKATFFIISVKDTEVIDELSDLVLEIIDCIETSNRLPNKRTYKILVSILSEVGPSQISLGLVRRLLTDDLFYSKIKTKYPERLEVLIPKIVKRHAISEAILKELLLGKSSFIEMLEKDEIVVAYYKEIIETLDFINRRKLLT
;
A
#
# COMPACT_ATOMS: atom_id res chain seq x y z
N MET A 1 37.65 -17.42 23.91
CA MET A 1 36.62 -16.40 23.65
C MET A 1 36.87 -15.87 22.27
N THR A 2 36.21 -16.45 21.27
CA THR A 2 36.20 -15.95 19.89
C THR A 2 35.31 -14.72 19.86
N THR A 3 35.91 -13.55 19.69
CA THR A 3 35.21 -12.32 19.32
C THR A 3 34.60 -12.55 17.93
N GLU A 4 33.29 -12.77 17.88
CA GLU A 4 32.54 -12.65 16.64
C GLU A 4 32.68 -11.19 16.18
N ILE A 5 33.45 -10.98 15.12
CA ILE A 5 33.44 -9.74 14.37
C ILE A 5 32.07 -9.73 13.68
N THR A 6 31.09 -9.07 14.28
CA THR A 6 29.85 -8.70 13.60
C THR A 6 30.23 -7.77 12.46
N GLU A 7 30.26 -8.29 11.23
CA GLU A 7 30.36 -7.48 10.02
C GLU A 7 29.22 -6.45 10.05
N THR A 8 29.57 -5.19 10.26
CA THR A 8 28.64 -4.06 10.12
C THR A 8 28.21 -3.99 8.65
N LYS A 9 26.89 -4.04 8.42
CA LYS A 9 26.29 -4.01 7.08
C LYS A 9 25.56 -2.70 6.91
N TYR A 10 26.32 -1.67 6.57
CA TYR A 10 25.79 -0.37 6.18
C TYR A 10 25.09 -0.45 4.83
N ILE A 11 23.94 0.22 4.74
CA ILE A 11 23.15 0.32 3.52
C ILE A 11 22.91 1.80 3.22
N ASP A 12 23.35 2.22 2.04
CA ASP A 12 23.14 3.57 1.55
C ASP A 12 21.90 3.57 0.65
N ILE A 13 20.91 4.39 0.99
CA ILE A 13 19.71 4.63 0.18
C ILE A 13 19.55 6.11 -0.12
N LYS A 14 18.72 6.46 -1.12
CA LYS A 14 18.36 7.86 -1.40
C LYS A 14 16.94 8.12 -0.92
N CYS A 15 16.75 9.12 -0.06
CA CYS A 15 15.42 9.55 0.35
C CYS A 15 14.53 9.79 -0.88
N LYS A 16 13.36 9.15 -0.94
CA LYS A 16 12.44 9.31 -2.07
C LYS A 16 11.84 10.71 -2.18
N LEU A 17 11.80 11.44 -1.07
CA LEU A 17 11.18 12.78 -1.00
C LEU A 17 12.13 13.90 -1.44
N CYS A 18 13.41 13.80 -1.08
CA CYS A 18 14.38 14.90 -1.32
C CYS A 18 15.69 14.48 -1.99
N GLY A 19 15.91 13.18 -2.21
CA GLY A 19 17.10 12.65 -2.87
C GLY A 19 18.37 12.57 -2.02
N THR A 20 18.36 13.08 -0.78
CA THR A 20 19.47 13.00 0.17
C THR A 20 19.84 11.54 0.49
N VAL A 21 21.13 11.24 0.61
CA VAL A 21 21.59 9.90 0.98
C VAL A 21 21.35 9.66 2.48
N ILE A 22 20.75 8.52 2.80
CA ILE A 22 20.51 8.04 4.17
C ILE A 22 21.31 6.75 4.33
N ASP A 23 22.18 6.73 5.33
CA ASP A 23 22.98 5.56 5.68
C ASP A 23 22.42 4.97 6.99
N PHE A 24 22.17 3.66 7.00
CA PHE A 24 21.73 2.96 8.21
C PHE A 24 22.39 1.58 8.32
N ASP A 25 22.47 1.05 9.54
CA ASP A 25 23.05 -0.26 9.82
C ASP A 25 21.97 -1.23 10.27
N ILE A 26 21.81 -2.32 9.52
CA ILE A 26 20.81 -3.35 9.83
C ILE A 26 21.05 -4.09 11.16
N SER A 27 22.26 -3.94 11.73
CA SER A 27 22.66 -4.54 13.00
C SER A 27 22.52 -3.57 14.19
N ASP A 28 22.26 -2.30 13.93
CA ASP A 28 22.13 -1.25 14.94
C ASP A 28 20.70 -0.67 14.93
N GLU A 29 19.90 -1.09 15.91
CA GLU A 29 18.52 -0.63 16.12
C GLU A 29 18.38 0.88 16.32
N THR A 30 19.46 1.60 16.63
CA THR A 30 19.42 3.06 16.76
C THR A 30 19.41 3.79 15.43
N THR A 31 19.75 3.11 14.33
CA THR A 31 19.85 3.70 12.99
C THR A 31 18.56 3.59 12.18
N TYR A 32 17.53 2.93 12.70
CA TYR A 32 16.21 2.79 12.08
C TYR A 32 15.09 2.88 13.11
N LEU A 33 13.89 3.27 12.67
CA LEU A 33 12.71 3.41 13.53
C LEU A 33 12.08 2.07 13.87
N SER A 34 12.00 1.17 12.90
CA SER A 34 11.42 -0.15 13.10
C SER A 34 11.92 -1.14 12.07
N LYS A 35 11.85 -2.43 12.43
CA LYS A 35 12.17 -3.57 11.58
C LYS A 35 11.03 -4.57 11.60
N THR A 36 10.60 -5.02 10.42
CA THR A 36 9.57 -6.05 10.27
C THR A 36 10.13 -7.21 9.47
N GLU A 37 10.09 -8.41 10.04
CA GLU A 37 10.47 -9.64 9.36
C GLU A 37 9.28 -10.20 8.55
N HIS A 38 9.54 -10.61 7.31
CA HIS A 38 8.52 -11.18 6.43
C HIS A 38 8.60 -12.70 6.36
N GLN A 39 7.67 -13.33 5.67
CA GLN A 39 7.84 -14.74 5.34
C GLN A 39 8.97 -14.92 4.30
N ASN A 40 9.71 -16.01 4.44
CA ASN A 40 10.74 -16.42 3.47
C ASN A 40 10.15 -16.49 2.04
N PHE A 41 10.73 -15.75 1.10
CA PHE A 41 10.25 -15.70 -0.28
C PHE A 41 11.41 -15.81 -1.27
N PHE A 42 11.23 -16.63 -2.31
CA PHE A 42 12.30 -16.99 -3.26
C PHE A 42 13.56 -17.62 -2.65
N GLY A 43 13.47 -18.10 -1.40
CA GLY A 43 14.61 -18.59 -0.64
C GLY A 43 15.48 -17.48 -0.04
N THR A 44 14.95 -16.26 0.01
CA THR A 44 15.55 -15.09 0.60
C THR A 44 14.64 -14.57 1.72
N GLN A 45 15.19 -14.43 2.92
CA GLN A 45 14.53 -13.74 4.01
C GLN A 45 14.59 -12.23 3.73
N LEU A 46 13.44 -11.57 3.80
CA LEU A 46 13.28 -10.13 3.56
C LEU A 46 12.86 -9.44 4.86
N PHE A 47 13.29 -8.19 4.98
CA PHE A 47 13.00 -7.31 6.10
C PHE A 47 12.58 -5.95 5.57
N THR A 48 11.55 -5.35 6.17
CA THR A 48 11.22 -3.94 5.97
C THR A 48 11.85 -3.12 7.09
N TYR A 49 12.61 -2.10 6.73
CA TYR A 49 13.15 -1.10 7.65
C TYR A 49 12.45 0.24 7.41
N ARG A 50 12.03 0.90 8.49
CA ARG A 50 11.64 2.32 8.45
C ARG A 50 12.86 3.14 8.86
N VAL A 51 13.36 3.97 7.95
CA VAL A 51 14.52 4.84 8.19
C VAL A 51 14.10 6.29 8.05
N GLN A 52 14.72 7.15 8.84
CA GLN A 52 14.34 8.56 8.92
C GLN A 52 15.53 9.50 8.77
N HIS A 53 15.25 10.70 8.28
CA HIS A 53 16.17 11.83 8.40
C HIS A 53 15.39 13.15 8.43
N THR A 54 16.00 14.20 9.00
CA THR A 54 15.36 15.51 9.15
C THR A 54 15.76 16.46 8.03
N VAL A 55 14.79 17.21 7.51
CA VAL A 55 14.99 18.30 6.54
C VAL A 55 14.20 19.52 7.00
N GLY A 56 14.88 20.56 7.49
CA GLY A 56 14.21 21.72 8.08
C GLY A 56 13.40 21.31 9.32
N ASN A 57 12.07 21.55 9.28
CA ASN A 57 11.14 21.17 10.35
C ASN A 57 10.35 19.88 10.05
N GLU A 58 10.72 19.17 8.99
CA GLU A 58 10.06 17.93 8.57
C GLU A 58 10.96 16.73 8.85
N GLN A 59 10.36 15.62 9.29
CA GLN A 59 10.98 14.31 9.32
C GLN A 59 10.54 13.53 8.09
N HIS A 60 11.50 13.11 7.27
CA HIS A 60 11.24 12.23 6.13
C HIS A 60 11.42 10.79 6.55
N ILE A 61 10.37 9.98 6.39
CA ILE A 61 10.41 8.55 6.68
C ILE A 61 10.33 7.76 5.38
N ASN A 62 11.24 6.80 5.21
CA ASN A 62 11.28 5.89 4.07
C ASN A 62 11.13 4.45 4.56
N ALA A 63 10.18 3.71 4.00
CA ALA A 63 10.02 2.28 4.23
C ALA A 63 10.73 1.51 3.11
N VAL A 64 11.80 0.79 3.45
CA VAL A 64 12.68 0.10 2.49
C VAL A 64 12.73 -1.39 2.73
N LEU A 65 12.79 -2.15 1.62
CA LEU A 65 12.97 -3.60 1.62
C LEU A 65 14.44 -3.95 1.49
N VAL A 66 14.90 -4.80 2.39
CA VAL A 66 16.28 -5.28 2.46
C VAL A 66 16.29 -6.80 2.63
N ASP A 67 17.23 -7.48 1.98
CA ASP A 67 17.42 -8.92 2.17
C ASP A 67 18.32 -9.28 3.36
N GLN A 68 18.31 -10.55 3.75
CA GLN A 68 19.20 -11.12 4.77
C GLN A 68 20.71 -10.88 4.57
N LYS A 69 21.13 -10.51 3.36
CA LYS A 69 22.53 -10.19 3.04
C LYS A 69 22.83 -8.70 3.19
N GLY A 70 21.83 -7.85 3.40
CA GLY A 70 21.97 -6.40 3.48
C GLY A 70 21.83 -5.70 2.13
N HIS A 71 21.30 -6.36 1.10
CA HIS A 71 21.06 -5.68 -0.18
C HIS A 71 19.70 -5.00 -0.20
N PHE A 72 19.69 -3.73 -0.59
CA PHE A 72 18.48 -2.98 -0.90
C PHE A 72 17.72 -3.63 -2.08
N ARG A 73 16.42 -3.86 -1.89
CA ARG A 73 15.54 -4.52 -2.88
C ARG A 73 14.47 -3.60 -3.46
N GLY A 74 14.12 -2.53 -2.75
CA GLY A 74 13.15 -1.56 -3.24
C GLY A 74 12.57 -0.67 -2.15
N TYR A 75 11.83 0.35 -2.57
CA TYR A 75 11.01 1.17 -1.68
C TYR A 75 9.60 0.60 -1.63
N ILE A 76 9.04 0.54 -0.42
CA ILE A 76 7.61 0.31 -0.22
C ILE A 76 6.91 1.67 -0.25
N ASP A 77 7.34 2.59 0.61
CA ASP A 77 6.67 3.87 0.84
C ASP A 77 7.65 4.98 1.26
N ALA A 78 7.20 6.23 1.16
CA ALA A 78 7.86 7.38 1.75
C ALA A 78 6.84 8.48 2.08
N TYR A 79 6.99 9.13 3.25
CA TYR A 79 6.13 10.24 3.66
C TYR A 79 6.87 11.16 4.62
N LYS A 80 6.33 12.37 4.78
CA LYS A 80 6.84 13.38 5.72
C LYS A 80 5.96 13.43 6.95
N GLU A 81 6.59 13.54 8.11
CA GLU A 81 5.94 13.88 9.37
C GLU A 81 6.40 15.29 9.75
N VAL A 82 5.48 16.16 10.15
CA VAL A 82 5.87 17.43 10.78
C VAL A 82 6.35 17.07 12.19
N ALA A 83 7.47 17.63 12.61
CA ALA A 83 7.97 17.44 13.98
C ALA A 83 7.04 18.17 14.97
N TYR A 84 5.87 17.60 15.25
CA TYR A 84 5.01 18.06 16.33
C TYR A 84 5.69 17.74 17.66
N SER A 85 5.72 18.70 18.58
CA SER A 85 6.01 18.40 19.98
C SER A 85 4.92 17.47 20.51
N ASP A 86 5.29 16.48 21.33
CA ASP A 86 4.42 15.42 21.89
C ASP A 86 3.12 15.89 22.62
N GLU A 87 2.88 17.20 22.74
CA GLU A 87 1.77 17.80 23.49
C GLU A 87 0.59 18.31 22.63
N GLU A 88 0.71 18.37 21.30
CA GLU A 88 -0.42 18.78 20.45
C GLU A 88 -1.33 17.59 20.14
N LYS A 89 -2.40 17.43 20.93
CA LYS A 89 -3.51 16.55 20.54
C LYS A 89 -4.00 17.00 19.16
N LEU A 90 -3.77 16.17 18.15
CA LEU A 90 -4.27 16.38 16.80
C LEU A 90 -5.78 16.58 16.86
N ASP A 91 -6.26 17.79 16.55
CA ASP A 91 -7.67 18.03 16.34
C ASP A 91 -8.06 17.33 15.04
N PRO A 92 -8.94 16.32 15.05
CA PRO A 92 -9.40 15.66 13.83
C PRO A 92 -10.08 16.60 12.83
N LYS A 93 -10.41 17.84 13.24
CA LYS A 93 -10.92 18.90 12.36
C LYS A 93 -9.83 19.68 11.62
N ASN A 94 -8.56 19.58 12.02
CA ASN A 94 -7.46 20.25 11.34
C ASN A 94 -6.55 19.24 10.62
N LEU A 95 -6.86 18.97 9.34
CA LEU A 95 -6.06 18.08 8.51
C LEU A 95 -4.63 18.57 8.24
N GLU A 96 -4.33 19.86 8.43
CA GLU A 96 -2.94 20.34 8.32
C GLU A 96 -2.03 19.62 9.33
N ASN A 97 -2.62 19.11 10.41
CA ASN A 97 -1.91 18.36 11.43
C ASN A 97 -1.77 16.87 11.11
N PHE A 98 -2.41 16.38 10.04
CA PHE A 98 -2.38 14.97 9.67
C PHE A 98 -1.27 14.69 8.66
N ILE A 99 -0.65 13.53 8.79
CA ILE A 99 0.27 12.99 7.80
C ILE A 99 -0.54 12.61 6.56
N HIS A 100 -0.26 13.27 5.42
CA HIS A 100 -0.81 12.89 4.12
C HIS A 100 0.04 11.76 3.52
N LEU A 101 -0.48 10.54 3.55
CA LEU A 101 0.23 9.36 3.06
C LEU A 101 0.27 9.36 1.52
N GLY A 102 1.47 9.16 0.94
CA GLY A 102 1.68 9.07 -0.50
C GLY A 102 1.42 10.37 -1.27
N GLU A 103 1.72 11.53 -0.70
CA GLU A 103 1.52 12.84 -1.35
C GLU A 103 2.24 12.94 -2.72
N GLU A 104 3.35 12.22 -2.90
CA GLU A 104 4.12 12.16 -4.14
C GLU A 104 3.44 11.35 -5.25
N ILE A 105 2.37 10.62 -4.92
CA ILE A 105 1.60 9.82 -5.87
C ILE A 105 0.30 10.55 -6.19
N GLU A 106 0.05 10.79 -7.48
CA GLU A 106 -1.16 11.45 -7.94
C GLU A 106 -2.43 10.70 -7.53
N THR A 107 -3.45 11.44 -7.10
CA THR A 107 -4.78 10.90 -6.77
C THR A 107 -5.57 10.59 -8.05
N ILE A 108 -6.37 9.53 -8.05
CA ILE A 108 -7.20 9.17 -9.21
C ILE A 108 -8.37 10.17 -9.31
N THR A 109 -8.45 10.89 -10.42
CA THR A 109 -9.50 11.91 -10.66
C THR A 109 -10.65 11.42 -11.53
N ASN A 110 -10.44 10.32 -12.27
CA ASN A 110 -11.47 9.67 -13.09
C ASN A 110 -11.46 8.17 -12.82
N ASN A 111 -12.60 7.65 -12.37
CA ASN A 111 -12.76 6.24 -12.04
C ASN A 111 -14.18 5.78 -12.45
N THR A 112 -14.33 4.55 -12.94
CA THR A 112 -15.62 4.05 -13.45
C THR A 112 -16.59 3.66 -12.33
N LEU A 113 -16.10 3.32 -11.15
CA LEU A 113 -16.89 2.80 -10.02
C LEU A 113 -17.07 3.85 -8.91
N LEU A 114 -15.98 4.47 -8.48
CA LEU A 114 -15.90 5.38 -7.34
C LEU A 114 -15.87 6.83 -7.80
N THR A 115 -16.51 7.73 -7.07
CA THR A 115 -16.28 9.18 -7.21
C THR A 115 -15.28 9.69 -6.19
N ASN A 116 -15.26 9.11 -4.99
CA ASN A 116 -14.32 9.46 -3.93
C ASN A 116 -13.95 8.21 -3.12
N PHE A 117 -12.71 8.17 -2.64
CA PHE A 117 -12.23 7.14 -1.72
C PHE A 117 -11.10 7.70 -0.86
N PHE A 118 -11.37 7.75 0.45
CA PHE A 118 -10.45 8.18 1.49
C PHE A 118 -10.34 7.12 2.57
N ILE A 119 -9.15 7.02 3.18
CA ILE A 119 -8.93 6.27 4.41
C ILE A 119 -8.30 7.24 5.41
N ILE A 120 -8.92 7.41 6.56
CA ILE A 120 -8.42 8.30 7.61
C ILE A 120 -8.29 7.52 8.89
N ASN A 121 -7.24 7.80 9.63
CA ASN A 121 -7.13 7.38 11.01
C ASN A 121 -7.19 8.62 11.90
N SER A 122 -8.09 8.59 12.87
CA SER A 122 -8.32 9.71 13.78
C SER A 122 -7.11 10.06 14.67
N VAL A 123 -6.05 9.24 14.63
CA VAL A 123 -4.80 9.42 15.38
C VAL A 123 -3.73 10.15 14.56
N GLY A 124 -4.01 10.58 13.32
CA GLY A 124 -3.18 11.60 12.68
C GLY A 124 -2.65 11.32 11.29
N TRP A 125 -3.27 10.41 10.54
CA TRP A 125 -2.92 10.23 9.13
C TRP A 125 -4.16 10.09 8.27
N PHE A 126 -4.03 10.48 7.01
CA PHE A 126 -5.06 10.27 6.00
C PHE A 126 -4.45 9.91 4.65
N LEU A 127 -5.26 9.24 3.85
CA LEU A 127 -4.91 8.76 2.53
C LEU A 127 -6.05 9.12 1.57
N GLU A 128 -5.72 9.83 0.49
CA GLU A 128 -6.65 10.13 -0.61
C GLU A 128 -6.33 9.29 -1.83
N ILE A 129 -7.25 8.42 -2.25
CA ILE A 129 -7.01 7.47 -3.36
C ILE A 129 -7.76 7.90 -4.61
N VAL A 130 -9.05 8.19 -4.47
CA VAL A 130 -9.92 8.69 -5.54
C VAL A 130 -10.55 9.99 -5.06
N LYS A 131 -10.53 11.02 -5.90
CA LYS A 131 -11.11 12.31 -5.56
C LYS A 131 -11.67 12.99 -6.80
N LEU A 132 -12.94 13.33 -6.73
CA LEU A 132 -13.53 14.22 -7.74
C LEU A 132 -12.88 15.62 -7.62
N PRO A 133 -12.38 16.23 -8.72
CA PRO A 133 -11.61 17.48 -8.64
C PRO A 133 -12.32 18.65 -7.95
N THR A 134 -13.65 18.65 -7.94
CA THR A 134 -14.48 19.69 -7.33
C THR A 134 -14.70 19.52 -5.83
N ILE A 135 -14.29 18.39 -5.25
CA ILE A 135 -14.55 18.07 -3.85
C ILE A 135 -13.47 18.68 -2.94
N ASN A 136 -13.93 19.39 -1.91
CA ASN A 136 -13.09 19.83 -0.81
C ASN A 136 -13.04 18.73 0.26
N THR A 137 -11.89 18.07 0.39
CA THR A 137 -11.67 16.98 1.33
C THR A 137 -11.92 17.41 2.78
N ASN A 138 -11.38 18.57 3.20
CA ASN A 138 -11.55 19.04 4.58
C ASN A 138 -13.03 19.17 4.93
N ALA A 139 -13.84 19.74 4.04
CA ALA A 139 -15.28 19.89 4.25
C ALA A 139 -16.01 18.53 4.32
N VAL A 140 -15.62 17.55 3.49
CA VAL A 140 -16.17 16.19 3.57
C VAL A 140 -15.83 15.56 4.91
N LEU A 141 -14.58 15.66 5.36
CA LEU A 141 -14.13 15.02 6.59
C LEU A 141 -14.74 15.65 7.83
N GLU A 142 -14.78 16.99 7.91
CA GLU A 142 -15.49 17.71 8.97
C GLU A 142 -16.92 17.18 9.10
N ARG A 143 -17.62 17.05 7.98
CA ARG A 143 -18.99 16.56 7.95
C ARG A 143 -19.11 15.09 8.37
N VAL A 144 -18.15 14.26 7.99
CA VAL A 144 -18.07 12.86 8.42
C VAL A 144 -17.86 12.77 9.94
N TYR A 145 -16.88 13.51 10.48
CA TYR A 145 -16.60 13.54 11.92
C TYR A 145 -17.80 14.02 12.75
N GLU A 146 -18.46 15.10 12.32
CA GLU A 146 -19.69 15.59 12.95
C GLU A 146 -20.76 14.50 13.01
N LYS A 147 -21.00 13.82 11.89
CA LYS A 147 -22.05 12.81 11.82
C LYS A 147 -21.72 11.56 12.62
N ILE A 148 -20.45 11.16 12.67
CA ILE A 148 -20.00 10.07 13.55
C ILE A 148 -20.22 10.44 15.01
N ALA A 149 -19.86 11.67 15.42
CA ALA A 149 -20.06 12.14 16.78
C ALA A 149 -21.55 12.16 17.17
N GLU A 150 -22.42 12.61 16.27
CA GLU A 150 -23.87 12.59 16.44
C GLU A 150 -24.41 11.14 16.55
N SER A 151 -23.99 10.24 15.65
CA SER A 151 -24.37 8.82 15.68
C SER A 151 -23.96 8.12 16.98
N LYS A 152 -22.78 8.44 17.55
CA LYS A 152 -22.31 7.88 18.82
C LYS A 152 -23.20 8.26 20.02
N GLN A 153 -23.97 9.34 19.93
CA GLN A 153 -24.91 9.73 20.99
C GLN A 153 -26.23 8.94 20.92
N ILE A 154 -26.56 8.41 19.75
CA ILE A 154 -27.85 7.76 19.47
C ILE A 154 -27.71 6.24 19.53
N TYR A 155 -26.63 5.71 18.95
CA TYR A 155 -26.42 4.28 18.77
C TYR A 155 -25.35 3.76 19.72
N LYS A 156 -25.63 2.61 20.34
CA LYS A 156 -24.62 1.85 21.10
C LYS A 156 -23.52 1.30 20.18
N GLU A 157 -23.93 0.83 19.00
CA GLU A 157 -23.07 0.39 17.91
C GLU A 157 -23.54 1.08 16.63
N ILE A 158 -22.64 1.82 15.97
CA ILE A 158 -22.99 2.58 14.76
C ILE A 158 -23.26 1.59 13.62
N PRO A 159 -24.40 1.70 12.91
CA PRO A 159 -24.67 0.85 11.75
C PRO A 159 -23.61 1.05 10.66
N GLN A 160 -23.18 -0.05 10.05
CA GLN A 160 -22.14 -0.08 9.02
C GLN A 160 -22.74 -0.55 7.67
N PRO A 161 -22.49 0.14 6.55
CA PRO A 161 -21.89 1.47 6.47
C PRO A 161 -22.82 2.57 7.02
N LEU A 162 -22.24 3.60 7.64
CA LEU A 162 -22.94 4.83 7.95
C LEU A 162 -23.06 5.67 6.68
N LYS A 163 -24.29 5.90 6.21
CA LYS A 163 -24.56 6.79 5.08
C LYS A 163 -24.58 8.25 5.50
N ILE A 164 -23.79 9.08 4.83
CA ILE A 164 -23.65 10.52 5.07
C ILE A 164 -23.86 11.25 3.75
N VAL A 165 -24.80 12.19 3.72
CA VAL A 165 -25.06 13.02 2.54
C VAL A 165 -24.27 14.31 2.67
N VAL A 166 -23.43 14.60 1.67
CA VAL A 166 -22.67 15.84 1.56
C VAL A 166 -22.93 16.42 0.17
N ALA A 167 -23.59 17.58 0.12
CA ALA A 167 -24.14 18.14 -1.11
C ALA A 167 -25.03 17.12 -1.85
N ASP A 168 -24.68 16.79 -3.09
CA ASP A 168 -25.36 15.83 -3.97
C ASP A 168 -24.75 14.42 -3.93
N LEU A 169 -23.74 14.19 -3.09
CA LEU A 169 -23.05 12.91 -2.99
C LEU A 169 -23.44 12.12 -1.73
N ASN A 170 -23.48 10.81 -1.90
CA ASN A 170 -23.67 9.85 -0.81
C ASN A 170 -22.33 9.23 -0.44
N PHE A 171 -21.84 9.56 0.75
CA PHE A 171 -20.68 8.93 1.35
C PHE A 171 -21.11 7.76 2.23
N TYR A 172 -20.42 6.63 2.07
CA TYR A 172 -20.58 5.43 2.86
C TYR A 172 -19.33 5.26 3.71
N VAL A 173 -19.52 5.21 5.03
CA VAL A 173 -18.42 5.21 5.98
C VAL A 173 -18.43 3.94 6.79
N TRP A 174 -17.35 3.17 6.71
CA TRP A 174 -17.07 2.07 7.62
C TRP A 174 -16.12 2.54 8.71
N ILE A 175 -16.45 2.20 9.95
CA ILE A 175 -15.76 2.69 11.14
C ILE A 175 -15.29 1.49 11.95
N GLU A 176 -13.98 1.37 12.10
CA GLU A 176 -13.36 0.38 12.99
C GLU A 176 -12.34 1.09 13.87
N LYS A 177 -12.58 1.10 15.18
CA LYS A 177 -11.77 1.83 16.18
C LYS A 177 -11.52 3.29 15.77
N ALA A 178 -10.28 3.59 15.34
CA ALA A 178 -9.81 4.90 14.91
C ALA A 178 -9.77 5.08 13.39
N THR A 179 -9.97 4.00 12.63
CA THR A 179 -9.85 3.98 11.17
C THR A 179 -11.22 4.12 10.52
N PHE A 180 -11.36 5.13 9.65
CA PHE A 180 -12.54 5.44 8.88
C PHE A 180 -12.26 5.21 7.40
N PHE A 181 -13.04 4.31 6.82
CA PHE A 181 -13.00 4.01 5.41
C PHE A 181 -14.19 4.69 4.73
N ILE A 182 -13.92 5.65 3.86
CA ILE A 182 -14.93 6.57 3.33
C ILE A 182 -14.94 6.44 1.82
N ILE A 183 -16.06 6.02 1.24
CA ILE A 183 -16.24 5.97 -0.21
C ILE A 183 -17.49 6.69 -0.64
N SER A 184 -17.46 7.20 -1.87
CA SER A 184 -18.64 7.58 -2.62
C SER A 184 -18.59 6.85 -3.95
N VAL A 185 -19.70 6.22 -4.34
CA VAL A 185 -19.84 5.39 -5.54
C VAL A 185 -20.71 6.09 -6.58
N LYS A 186 -20.55 5.71 -7.85
CA LYS A 186 -21.44 6.18 -8.94
C LYS A 186 -22.78 5.44 -8.96
N ASP A 187 -22.76 4.16 -8.60
CA ASP A 187 -23.95 3.30 -8.50
C ASP A 187 -24.04 2.77 -7.07
N THR A 188 -25.18 2.96 -6.41
CA THR A 188 -25.36 2.54 -5.02
C THR A 188 -25.59 1.04 -4.86
N GLU A 189 -25.94 0.32 -5.93
CA GLU A 189 -26.16 -1.13 -5.89
C GLU A 189 -24.88 -1.91 -5.53
N VAL A 190 -23.70 -1.34 -5.81
CA VAL A 190 -22.39 -1.98 -5.56
C VAL A 190 -21.93 -1.90 -4.10
N ILE A 191 -22.63 -1.14 -3.24
CA ILE A 191 -22.21 -0.93 -1.84
C ILE A 191 -22.27 -2.23 -1.03
N ASP A 192 -23.28 -3.06 -1.27
CA ASP A 192 -23.40 -4.35 -0.59
C ASP A 192 -22.25 -5.28 -1.00
N GLU A 193 -21.87 -5.29 -2.28
CA GLU A 193 -20.72 -6.08 -2.77
C GLU A 193 -19.37 -5.57 -2.24
N LEU A 194 -19.24 -4.27 -2.02
CA LEU A 194 -18.02 -3.67 -1.48
C LEU A 194 -17.86 -3.93 0.02
N SER A 195 -18.93 -4.20 0.75
CA SER A 195 -18.89 -4.27 2.22
C SER A 195 -17.88 -5.30 2.74
N ASP A 196 -17.89 -6.52 2.19
CA ASP A 196 -16.94 -7.57 2.60
C ASP A 196 -15.49 -7.20 2.28
N LEU A 197 -15.26 -6.56 1.12
CA LEU A 197 -13.94 -6.09 0.71
C LEU A 197 -13.44 -4.98 1.63
N VAL A 198 -14.30 -4.03 1.99
CA VAL A 198 -13.95 -2.93 2.90
C VAL A 198 -13.60 -3.44 4.29
N LEU A 199 -14.38 -4.38 4.81
CA LEU A 199 -14.09 -5.00 6.11
C LEU A 199 -12.75 -5.74 6.10
N GLU A 200 -12.44 -6.46 5.03
CA GLU A 200 -11.13 -7.12 4.85
C GLU A 200 -9.97 -6.11 4.76
N ILE A 201 -10.17 -4.99 4.06
CA ILE A 201 -9.18 -3.91 4.00
C ILE A 201 -8.92 -3.33 5.40
N ILE A 202 -9.98 -3.03 6.14
CA ILE A 202 -9.90 -2.50 7.49
C ILE A 202 -9.15 -3.47 8.42
N ASP A 203 -9.50 -4.76 8.38
CA ASP A 203 -8.79 -5.80 9.14
C ASP A 203 -7.28 -5.81 8.81
N CYS A 204 -6.92 -5.70 7.53
CA CYS A 204 -5.52 -5.63 7.12
C CYS A 204 -4.80 -4.40 7.69
N ILE A 205 -5.44 -3.22 7.71
CA ILE A 205 -4.86 -1.99 8.28
C ILE A 205 -4.64 -2.17 9.78
N GLU A 206 -5.66 -2.65 10.49
CA GLU A 206 -5.65 -2.79 11.95
C GLU A 206 -4.70 -3.88 12.45
N THR A 207 -4.45 -4.92 11.65
CA THR A 207 -3.58 -6.04 12.03
C THR A 207 -2.13 -5.89 11.56
N SER A 208 -1.86 -5.12 10.50
CA SER A 208 -0.54 -5.09 9.88
C SER A 208 0.51 -4.28 10.64
N ASN A 209 0.11 -3.44 11.63
CA ASN A 209 0.98 -2.42 12.25
C ASN A 209 1.70 -1.52 11.21
N ARG A 210 1.23 -1.49 9.97
CA ARG A 210 1.82 -0.73 8.86
C ARG A 210 0.87 0.39 8.48
N LEU A 211 1.44 1.52 8.04
CA LEU A 211 0.66 2.58 7.44
C LEU A 211 0.15 2.14 6.06
N PRO A 212 -1.08 2.51 5.69
CA PRO A 212 -1.62 2.28 4.36
C PRO A 212 -0.74 2.88 3.25
N ASN A 213 -0.45 2.10 2.21
CA ASN A 213 0.37 2.53 1.09
C ASN A 213 -0.48 2.93 -0.12
N LYS A 214 -0.42 4.21 -0.53
CA LYS A 214 -1.25 4.75 -1.63
C LYS A 214 -1.16 3.96 -2.93
N ARG A 215 0.01 3.44 -3.30
CA ARG A 215 0.22 2.69 -4.55
C ARG A 215 -0.65 1.44 -4.58
N THR A 216 -0.65 0.67 -3.49
CA THR A 216 -1.47 -0.55 -3.40
C THR A 216 -2.95 -0.24 -3.46
N TYR A 217 -3.43 0.80 -2.77
CA TYR A 217 -4.85 1.14 -2.85
C TYR A 217 -5.25 1.66 -4.24
N LYS A 218 -4.38 2.39 -4.93
CA LYS A 218 -4.63 2.76 -6.34
C LYS A 218 -4.78 1.53 -7.21
N ILE A 219 -3.90 0.55 -7.06
CA ILE A 219 -3.97 -0.71 -7.81
C ILE A 219 -5.26 -1.48 -7.46
N LEU A 220 -5.61 -1.58 -6.18
CA LEU A 220 -6.85 -2.20 -5.75
C LEU A 220 -8.07 -1.53 -6.39
N VAL A 221 -8.10 -0.20 -6.43
CA VAL A 221 -9.16 0.57 -7.09
C VAL A 221 -9.20 0.33 -8.59
N SER A 222 -8.04 0.28 -9.25
CA SER A 222 -7.96 -0.04 -10.68
C SER A 222 -8.51 -1.43 -10.97
N ILE A 223 -8.16 -2.43 -10.16
CA ILE A 223 -8.70 -3.79 -10.28
C ILE A 223 -10.22 -3.76 -10.05
N LEU A 224 -10.71 -3.11 -8.99
CA LEU A 224 -12.13 -2.97 -8.68
C LEU A 224 -12.94 -2.36 -9.83
N SER A 225 -12.35 -1.38 -10.50
CA SER A 225 -12.98 -0.63 -11.57
C SER A 225 -13.05 -1.41 -12.88
N GLU A 226 -12.07 -2.30 -13.10
CA GLU A 226 -11.95 -3.11 -14.31
C GLU A 226 -12.79 -4.39 -14.24
N VAL A 227 -12.70 -5.13 -13.12
CA VAL A 227 -13.36 -6.45 -13.01
C VAL A 227 -14.62 -6.46 -12.15
N GLY A 228 -14.88 -5.38 -11.40
CA GLY A 228 -16.00 -5.26 -10.47
C GLY A 228 -15.75 -5.89 -9.08
N PRO A 229 -16.47 -5.46 -8.04
CA PRO A 229 -16.28 -5.93 -6.66
C PRO A 229 -16.47 -7.45 -6.50
N SER A 230 -17.54 -8.01 -7.07
CA SER A 230 -17.87 -9.44 -6.97
C SER A 230 -16.82 -10.40 -7.57
N GLN A 231 -15.90 -9.92 -8.40
CA GLN A 231 -14.87 -10.74 -9.04
C GLN A 231 -13.55 -10.79 -8.26
N ILE A 232 -13.44 -10.02 -7.18
CA ILE A 232 -12.23 -9.93 -6.35
C ILE A 232 -12.38 -10.81 -5.12
N SER A 233 -11.41 -11.70 -4.90
CA SER A 233 -11.38 -12.52 -3.69
C SER A 233 -10.76 -11.77 -2.52
N LEU A 234 -11.29 -11.98 -1.30
CA LEU A 234 -10.72 -11.40 -0.07
C LEU A 234 -9.24 -11.79 0.12
N GLY A 235 -8.89 -13.03 -0.24
CA GLY A 235 -7.50 -13.51 -0.19
C GLY A 235 -6.55 -12.73 -1.11
N LEU A 236 -7.03 -12.23 -2.25
CA LEU A 236 -6.25 -11.32 -3.09
C LEU A 236 -6.03 -9.99 -2.39
N VAL A 237 -7.10 -9.39 -1.84
CA VAL A 237 -7.03 -8.09 -1.14
C VAL A 237 -6.02 -8.16 -0.01
N ARG A 238 -6.09 -9.20 0.83
CA ARG A 238 -5.13 -9.44 1.91
C ARG A 238 -3.71 -9.49 1.39
N ARG A 239 -3.47 -10.26 0.32
CA ARG A 239 -2.14 -10.33 -0.29
C ARG A 239 -1.68 -8.97 -0.79
N LEU A 240 -2.49 -8.26 -1.58
CA LEU A 240 -2.11 -6.93 -2.10
C LEU A 240 -1.72 -5.96 -0.99
N LEU A 241 -2.45 -5.96 0.13
CA LEU A 241 -2.24 -5.03 1.24
C LEU A 241 -1.12 -5.41 2.21
N THR A 242 -0.79 -6.69 2.33
CA THR A 242 0.15 -7.18 3.36
C THR A 242 1.43 -7.78 2.79
N ASP A 243 1.41 -8.15 1.52
CA ASP A 243 2.51 -8.82 0.84
C ASP A 243 3.49 -7.80 0.23
N ASP A 244 4.44 -7.35 1.05
CA ASP A 244 5.51 -6.43 0.63
C ASP A 244 6.35 -6.99 -0.54
N LEU A 245 6.25 -8.30 -0.82
CA LEU A 245 6.96 -8.96 -1.91
C LEU A 245 6.54 -8.42 -3.29
N PHE A 246 5.33 -7.86 -3.40
CA PHE A 246 4.86 -7.20 -4.62
C PHE A 246 5.67 -5.96 -4.99
N TYR A 247 6.40 -5.39 -4.03
CA TYR A 247 7.31 -4.26 -4.23
C TYR A 247 8.75 -4.69 -4.55
N SER A 248 9.10 -5.94 -4.27
CA SER A 248 10.44 -6.46 -4.57
C SER A 248 10.61 -6.65 -6.08
N LYS A 249 11.76 -6.22 -6.60
CA LYS A 249 12.18 -6.66 -7.94
C LYS A 249 12.50 -8.14 -7.88
N ILE A 250 11.85 -8.91 -8.76
CA ILE A 250 11.95 -10.36 -8.83
C ILE A 250 13.00 -10.70 -9.89
N LYS A 251 13.92 -11.62 -9.67
CA LYS A 251 14.84 -12.05 -10.74
C LYS A 251 14.94 -13.57 -10.80
N THR A 252 15.07 -14.15 -11.98
CA THR A 252 15.34 -15.58 -12.10
C THR A 252 16.75 -15.94 -11.63
N LYS A 253 16.91 -17.13 -11.03
CA LYS A 253 18.20 -17.77 -10.75
C LYS A 253 18.98 -18.12 -12.03
N TYR A 254 18.28 -18.26 -13.14
CA TYR A 254 18.82 -18.77 -14.40
C TYR A 254 18.51 -17.80 -15.55
N PRO A 255 19.13 -16.60 -15.57
CA PRO A 255 18.88 -15.60 -16.61
C PRO A 255 19.17 -16.12 -18.02
N GLU A 256 20.18 -16.99 -18.17
CA GLU A 256 20.56 -17.63 -19.43
C GLU A 256 19.51 -18.61 -19.96
N ARG A 257 18.57 -19.07 -19.13
CA ARG A 257 17.51 -20.00 -19.51
C ARG A 257 16.18 -19.31 -19.82
N LEU A 258 16.12 -17.98 -19.75
CA LEU A 258 14.87 -17.24 -19.93
C LEU A 258 14.22 -17.50 -21.29
N GLU A 259 15.00 -17.59 -22.37
CA GLU A 259 14.50 -17.86 -23.72
C GLU A 259 13.77 -19.21 -23.83
N VAL A 260 14.11 -20.17 -22.95
CA VAL A 260 13.47 -21.49 -22.91
C VAL A 260 12.32 -21.54 -21.90
N LEU A 261 12.44 -20.81 -20.79
CA LEU A 261 11.47 -20.81 -19.70
C LEU A 261 10.23 -19.98 -20.02
N ILE A 262 10.42 -18.79 -20.59
CA ILE A 262 9.33 -17.83 -20.85
C ILE A 262 8.25 -18.45 -21.77
N PRO A 263 8.58 -19.04 -22.94
CA PRO A 263 7.53 -19.61 -23.81
C PRO A 263 6.72 -20.72 -23.13
N LYS A 264 7.36 -21.52 -22.26
CA LYS A 264 6.69 -22.60 -21.52
C LYS A 264 5.72 -22.07 -20.47
N ILE A 265 6.08 -20.98 -19.80
CA ILE A 265 5.25 -20.35 -18.76
C ILE A 265 4.10 -19.58 -19.39
N VAL A 266 4.38 -18.81 -20.45
CA VAL A 266 3.38 -18.07 -21.24
C VAL A 266 2.29 -19.02 -21.76
N LYS A 267 2.69 -20.17 -22.33
CA LYS A 267 1.73 -21.19 -22.80
C LYS A 267 0.83 -21.74 -21.70
N ARG A 268 1.29 -21.73 -20.44
CA ARG A 268 0.57 -22.31 -19.30
C ARG A 268 -0.39 -21.32 -18.63
N HIS A 269 -0.01 -20.05 -18.54
CA HIS A 269 -0.73 -19.05 -17.74
C HIS A 269 -1.33 -17.90 -18.57
N ALA A 270 -1.25 -17.97 -19.90
CA ALA A 270 -1.80 -16.96 -20.82
C ALA A 270 -1.34 -15.51 -20.55
N ILE A 271 -0.21 -15.33 -19.87
CA ILE A 271 0.42 -14.02 -19.63
C ILE A 271 1.24 -13.57 -20.85
N SER A 272 1.28 -12.27 -21.12
CA SER A 272 2.17 -11.71 -22.16
C SER A 272 3.63 -12.03 -21.89
N GLU A 273 4.33 -12.48 -22.93
CA GLU A 273 5.78 -12.73 -22.92
C GLU A 273 6.57 -11.49 -22.48
N ALA A 274 6.17 -10.30 -22.93
CA ALA A 274 6.86 -9.06 -22.60
C ALA A 274 6.81 -8.76 -21.09
N ILE A 275 5.63 -8.87 -20.49
CA ILE A 275 5.41 -8.65 -19.05
C ILE A 275 6.24 -9.66 -18.24
N LEU A 276 6.14 -10.95 -18.58
CA LEU A 276 6.85 -12.00 -17.86
C LEU A 276 8.37 -11.83 -17.97
N LYS A 277 8.88 -11.42 -19.14
CA LYS A 277 10.31 -11.18 -19.36
C LYS A 277 10.82 -10.02 -18.51
N GLU A 278 10.07 -8.93 -18.42
CA GLU A 278 10.45 -7.76 -17.62
C GLU A 278 10.52 -8.09 -16.12
N LEU A 279 9.50 -8.81 -15.63
CA LEU A 279 9.47 -9.34 -14.27
C LEU A 279 10.65 -10.26 -14.01
N LEU A 280 10.87 -11.31 -14.81
CA LEU A 280 11.92 -12.30 -14.53
C LEU A 280 13.36 -11.78 -14.69
N LEU A 281 13.55 -10.67 -15.42
CA LEU A 281 14.84 -9.99 -15.52
C LEU A 281 15.12 -9.05 -14.34
N GLY A 282 14.15 -8.82 -13.45
CA GLY A 282 14.28 -7.86 -12.35
C GLY A 282 14.31 -6.41 -12.82
N LYS A 283 13.71 -6.10 -13.97
CA LYS A 283 13.62 -4.73 -14.47
C LYS A 283 12.56 -3.94 -13.71
N SER A 284 11.42 -4.59 -13.44
CA SER A 284 10.32 -4.04 -12.64
C SER A 284 9.83 -4.99 -11.56
N SER A 285 9.25 -4.42 -10.49
CA SER A 285 8.47 -5.17 -9.51
C SER A 285 7.05 -5.45 -10.02
N PHE A 286 6.29 -6.26 -9.28
CA PHE A 286 4.91 -6.55 -9.64
C PHE A 286 4.01 -5.31 -9.54
N ILE A 287 4.13 -4.53 -8.46
CA ILE A 287 3.43 -3.25 -8.31
C ILE A 287 3.77 -2.28 -9.46
N GLU A 288 5.05 -2.17 -9.82
CA GLU A 288 5.45 -1.31 -10.93
C GLU A 288 4.87 -1.75 -12.28
N MET A 289 4.53 -3.04 -12.45
CA MET A 289 3.89 -3.51 -13.67
C MET A 289 2.40 -3.18 -13.71
N LEU A 290 1.71 -3.37 -12.59
CA LEU A 290 0.28 -3.03 -12.48
C LEU A 290 0.01 -1.53 -12.61
N GLU A 291 0.98 -0.68 -12.27
CA GLU A 291 0.85 0.78 -12.41
C GLU A 291 1.01 1.30 -13.85
N LYS A 292 1.69 0.56 -14.73
CA LYS A 292 2.08 1.09 -16.05
C LYS A 292 0.95 1.08 -17.07
N ASP A 293 0.03 0.11 -16.99
CA ASP A 293 -0.94 -0.14 -18.06
C ASP A 293 -2.20 -0.83 -17.52
N GLU A 294 -3.36 -0.25 -17.79
CA GLU A 294 -4.69 -0.78 -17.44
C GLU A 294 -4.91 -2.19 -18.03
N ILE A 295 -4.32 -2.48 -19.19
CA ILE A 295 -4.36 -3.83 -19.79
C ILE A 295 -3.70 -4.84 -18.85
N VAL A 296 -2.60 -4.47 -18.19
CA VAL A 296 -1.88 -5.36 -17.26
C VAL A 296 -2.70 -5.61 -16.00
N VAL A 297 -3.48 -4.61 -15.55
CA VAL A 297 -4.41 -4.75 -14.43
C VAL A 297 -5.43 -5.83 -14.71
N ALA A 298 -5.97 -5.94 -15.93
CA ALA A 298 -6.93 -7.00 -16.27
C ALA A 298 -6.38 -8.43 -16.11
N TYR A 299 -5.05 -8.62 -16.24
CA TYR A 299 -4.37 -9.92 -16.09
C TYR A 299 -3.79 -10.15 -14.69
N TYR A 300 -4.19 -9.37 -13.68
CA TYR A 300 -3.58 -9.45 -12.34
C TYR A 300 -3.60 -10.88 -11.75
N LYS A 301 -4.67 -11.64 -11.97
CA LYS A 301 -4.82 -13.02 -11.45
C LYS A 301 -3.77 -13.93 -12.06
N GLU A 302 -3.67 -13.91 -13.39
CA GLU A 302 -2.73 -14.71 -14.16
C GLU A 302 -1.28 -14.38 -13.78
N ILE A 303 -0.98 -13.10 -13.56
CA ILE A 303 0.36 -12.69 -13.13
C ILE A 303 0.67 -13.22 -11.73
N ILE A 304 -0.24 -13.07 -10.76
CA ILE A 304 -0.04 -13.58 -9.40
C ILE A 304 0.13 -15.11 -9.39
N GLU A 305 -0.75 -15.83 -10.10
CA GLU A 305 -0.65 -17.28 -10.22
C GLU A 305 0.65 -17.72 -10.87
N THR A 306 1.11 -16.98 -11.88
CA THR A 306 2.40 -17.21 -12.53
C THR A 306 3.54 -17.01 -11.55
N LEU A 307 3.55 -15.93 -10.77
CA LEU A 307 4.57 -15.68 -9.77
C LEU A 307 4.58 -16.77 -8.69
N ASP A 308 3.42 -17.21 -8.21
CA ASP A 308 3.29 -18.32 -7.26
C ASP A 308 3.78 -19.65 -7.86
N PHE A 309 3.48 -19.89 -9.13
CA PHE A 309 3.94 -21.08 -9.86
C PHE A 309 5.47 -21.14 -9.97
N ILE A 310 6.09 -20.00 -10.27
CA ILE A 310 7.54 -19.87 -10.43
C ILE A 310 8.21 -19.92 -9.04
N ASN A 311 7.63 -19.27 -8.03
CA ASN A 311 8.11 -19.30 -6.64
C ASN A 311 8.17 -20.72 -6.08
N ARG A 312 7.08 -21.49 -6.25
CA ARG A 312 7.00 -22.89 -5.79
C ARG A 312 8.07 -23.79 -6.40
N ARG A 313 8.61 -23.42 -7.56
CA ARG A 313 9.72 -24.13 -8.24
C ARG A 313 11.11 -23.59 -7.88
N LYS A 314 11.18 -22.62 -6.97
CA LYS A 314 12.42 -21.99 -6.49
C LYS A 314 13.27 -21.38 -7.61
N LEU A 315 12.65 -20.96 -8.71
CA LEU A 315 13.35 -20.44 -9.89
C LEU A 315 13.79 -18.98 -9.76
N LEU A 316 13.49 -18.34 -8.63
CA LEU A 316 13.65 -16.89 -8.41
C LEU A 316 14.66 -16.60 -7.29
N THR A 317 15.21 -15.38 -7.30
CA THR A 317 16.09 -14.72 -6.31
C THR A 317 15.65 -13.29 -6.06
#